data_AF-A0A371CJ01-F1
#
_entry.id   AF-A0A371CJ01-F1
#
_cell.length_a   1.000
_cell.length_b   1.000
_cell.length_c   1.000
_cell.angle_alpha   90.00
_cell.angle_beta   90.00
_cell.angle_gamma   90.00
#
_symmetry.space_group_name_H-M   'P 1'
#
loop_
_entity.id
_entity.type
_entity.pdbx_description
1 polymer ?
#
loop_
_entity_poly.entity_id
_entity_poly.type
_entity_poly.pdbx_seq_one_letter_code
_entity_poly.pdbx_strand_id
1 'polypeptide(L)'
;MSRSSNSPLTVRVPGSRASSAVAYPAAYDPEEEQREIDAKLDEHVGVRDEVSAKMKQNAVRAPVPHTHPHGYVLEVGTLVRVRGARHSRTLHVVNYDAMVTEVLESRFYRKALVKVRALYSREDLDTPYLALSSRNPNTIPLVQGRHQVVLGDYDDIIFIENIIAPLTDVARVTLDGTTLPILTHNARWIREDVCVAQGPKVQGSILFAIDKQGLACCSSDRCVSGRLYYPEEQQLRYCTHCPRWYHIRCMRQVGTVASIRAATYAPGSEPPSWIMWRAPANTPPHVANYLESLVTLPIQRGYLAGPPGAHPLFSLETFTIALRQAVRSHRFQAPASPGEAELMLQNVLKSNLLENHEPSLREATAAIHWLAHIPMNERAIYQCPRRDHHVL
;
A
#
# COMPACT_ATOMS: atom_id res chain seq x y z
N MET A 1 -27.00 68.61 7.59
CA MET A 1 -27.51 69.07 6.29
C MET A 1 -27.56 67.86 5.37
N SER A 2 -28.68 67.12 5.34
CA SER A 2 -29.87 67.34 4.49
C SER A 2 -29.74 66.72 3.09
N ARG A 3 -30.38 65.55 2.97
CA ARG A 3 -31.05 64.85 1.86
C ARG A 3 -31.03 65.47 0.45
N SER A 4 -30.96 64.59 -0.57
CA SER A 4 -31.87 64.53 -1.74
C SER A 4 -31.31 63.51 -2.76
N SER A 5 -31.79 62.26 -2.83
CA SER A 5 -32.83 61.75 -3.75
C SER A 5 -32.67 62.18 -5.22
N ASN A 6 -32.48 61.20 -6.12
CA ASN A 6 -33.11 61.22 -7.44
C ASN A 6 -33.20 59.82 -8.07
N SER A 7 -34.32 59.66 -8.77
CA SER A 7 -35.10 58.47 -9.14
C SER A 7 -34.59 57.70 -10.39
N PRO A 8 -35.18 56.53 -10.72
CA PRO A 8 -34.61 55.52 -11.59
C PRO A 8 -35.00 55.70 -13.08
N LEU A 9 -34.12 55.23 -13.98
CA LEU A 9 -34.37 55.17 -15.41
C LEU A 9 -34.89 53.78 -15.81
N THR A 10 -36.20 53.72 -16.06
CA THR A 10 -36.88 52.67 -16.84
C THR A 10 -36.52 52.78 -18.32
N VAL A 11 -36.08 51.68 -18.93
CA VAL A 11 -36.04 51.52 -20.38
C VAL A 11 -37.00 50.39 -20.76
N ARG A 12 -38.05 50.74 -21.51
CA ARG A 12 -38.97 49.82 -22.20
C ARG A 12 -38.49 49.61 -23.62
N VAL A 13 -38.47 48.36 -24.09
CA VAL A 13 -38.62 48.02 -25.51
C VAL A 13 -39.25 46.60 -25.62
N PRO A 14 -39.80 46.17 -26.77
CA PRO A 14 -41.21 46.23 -27.10
C PRO A 14 -41.88 44.84 -27.17
N GLY A 15 -43.22 44.82 -27.12
CA GLY A 15 -44.00 43.60 -27.31
C GLY A 15 -43.87 43.03 -28.71
N SER A 16 -43.70 41.70 -28.79
CA SER A 16 -43.95 40.94 -30.00
C SER A 16 -44.76 39.67 -29.68
N ARG A 17 -45.92 39.63 -30.32
CA ARG A 17 -46.80 38.53 -30.74
C ARG A 17 -46.70 37.15 -30.08
N ALA A 18 -47.87 36.67 -29.68
CA ALA A 18 -48.20 35.26 -29.46
C ALA A 18 -47.83 34.38 -30.66
N SER A 19 -47.24 33.22 -30.39
CA SER A 19 -47.35 32.02 -31.24
C SER A 19 -47.05 30.76 -30.43
N SER A 20 -48.05 29.88 -30.42
CA SER A 20 -47.96 28.42 -30.42
C SER A 20 -47.33 27.72 -29.21
N ALA A 21 -48.21 27.08 -28.43
CA ALA A 21 -47.88 26.03 -27.49
C ALA A 21 -47.10 24.90 -28.19
N VAL A 22 -45.86 24.71 -27.78
CA VAL A 22 -45.12 23.45 -27.95
C VAL A 22 -45.11 22.80 -26.58
N ALA A 23 -45.81 21.68 -26.44
CA ALA A 23 -45.71 20.83 -25.26
C ALA A 23 -44.29 20.27 -25.21
N TYR A 24 -43.47 20.76 -24.30
CA TYR A 24 -42.21 20.11 -23.94
C TYR A 24 -42.54 18.81 -23.20
N PRO A 25 -41.88 17.68 -23.52
CA PRO A 25 -41.96 16.50 -22.66
C PRO A 25 -41.49 16.88 -21.26
N ALA A 26 -42.07 16.23 -20.24
CA ALA A 26 -41.78 16.47 -18.83
C ALA A 26 -40.28 16.72 -18.61
N ALA A 27 -39.97 17.78 -17.86
CA ALA A 27 -38.60 18.13 -17.51
C ALA A 27 -37.91 16.87 -16.95
N TYR A 28 -36.84 16.44 -17.60
CA TYR A 28 -35.98 15.37 -17.12
C TYR A 28 -35.48 15.77 -15.72
N ASP A 29 -35.99 15.10 -14.69
CA ASP A 29 -35.57 15.29 -13.30
C ASP A 29 -34.59 14.16 -12.93
N PRO A 30 -33.27 14.42 -12.96
CA PRO A 30 -32.27 13.42 -12.59
C PRO A 30 -32.41 12.95 -11.13
N GLU A 31 -33.11 13.67 -10.25
CA GLU A 31 -33.39 13.22 -8.89
C GLU A 31 -34.55 12.22 -8.82
N GLU A 32 -35.47 12.24 -9.80
CA GLU A 32 -36.56 11.27 -9.92
C GLU A 32 -36.06 9.95 -10.52
N GLU A 33 -35.19 10.02 -11.54
CA GLU A 33 -34.52 8.82 -12.08
C GLU A 33 -33.64 8.14 -11.02
N GLN A 34 -32.88 8.91 -10.23
CA GLN A 34 -32.09 8.35 -9.14
C GLN A 34 -32.97 7.71 -8.06
N ARG A 35 -34.12 8.30 -7.72
CA ARG A 35 -35.08 7.73 -6.76
C ARG A 35 -35.73 6.44 -7.27
N GLU A 36 -36.07 6.35 -8.56
CA GLU A 36 -36.58 5.11 -9.15
C GLU A 36 -35.52 4.01 -9.20
N ILE A 37 -34.27 4.37 -9.50
CA ILE A 37 -33.13 3.45 -9.45
C ILE A 37 -32.96 2.93 -8.02
N ASP A 38 -32.96 3.83 -7.02
CA ASP A 38 -32.81 3.48 -5.60
C ASP A 38 -33.97 2.60 -5.09
N ALA A 39 -35.21 2.87 -5.52
CA ALA A 39 -36.39 2.08 -5.14
C ALA A 39 -36.37 0.67 -5.74
N LYS A 40 -36.02 0.53 -7.04
CA LYS A 40 -35.84 -0.78 -7.69
C LYS A 40 -34.68 -1.56 -7.06
N LEU A 41 -33.64 -0.85 -6.61
CA LEU A 41 -32.50 -1.42 -5.88
C LEU A 41 -32.93 -1.97 -4.51
N ASP A 42 -33.69 -1.22 -3.72
CA ASP A 42 -34.16 -1.66 -2.39
C ASP A 42 -35.07 -2.90 -2.48
N GLU A 43 -35.90 -3.02 -3.52
CA GLU A 43 -36.72 -4.22 -3.78
C GLU A 43 -35.87 -5.47 -4.09
N HIS A 44 -34.81 -5.32 -4.88
CA HIS A 44 -33.87 -6.41 -5.20
C HIS A 44 -32.97 -6.78 -4.01
N VAL A 45 -32.67 -5.81 -3.12
CA VAL A 45 -31.95 -6.05 -1.87
C VAL A 45 -32.80 -6.86 -0.89
N GLY A 46 -34.11 -6.55 -0.77
CA GLY A 46 -35.03 -7.26 0.14
C GLY A 46 -35.16 -8.76 -0.13
N VAL A 47 -35.36 -9.16 -1.40
CA VAL A 47 -35.43 -10.59 -1.79
C VAL A 47 -34.09 -11.31 -1.57
N ARG A 48 -32.97 -10.60 -1.71
CA ARG A 48 -31.63 -11.15 -1.49
C ARG A 48 -31.26 -11.29 -0.02
N ASP A 49 -31.71 -10.38 0.84
CA ASP A 49 -31.51 -10.50 2.28
C ASP A 49 -32.19 -11.76 2.81
N GLU A 50 -33.34 -12.16 2.25
CA GLU A 50 -33.98 -13.44 2.57
C GLU A 50 -33.17 -14.66 2.10
N VAL A 51 -32.61 -14.62 0.88
CA VAL A 51 -31.76 -15.71 0.36
C VAL A 51 -30.45 -15.79 1.15
N SER A 52 -29.81 -14.66 1.43
CA SER A 52 -28.61 -14.56 2.27
C SER A 52 -28.90 -15.05 3.69
N ALA A 53 -30.04 -14.71 4.28
CA ALA A 53 -30.47 -15.20 5.59
C ALA A 53 -30.69 -16.72 5.58
N LYS A 54 -31.36 -17.27 4.56
CA LYS A 54 -31.54 -18.72 4.39
C LYS A 54 -30.22 -19.46 4.16
N MET A 55 -29.28 -18.86 3.40
CA MET A 55 -27.94 -19.41 3.22
C MET A 55 -27.17 -19.42 4.55
N LYS A 56 -27.19 -18.32 5.30
CA LYS A 56 -26.54 -18.20 6.62
C LYS A 56 -27.06 -19.23 7.61
N GLN A 57 -28.36 -19.49 7.64
CA GLN A 57 -28.96 -20.48 8.55
C GLN A 57 -28.62 -21.94 8.18
N ASN A 58 -28.31 -22.22 6.91
CA ASN A 58 -28.13 -23.59 6.40
C ASN A 58 -26.68 -23.93 6.01
N ALA A 59 -25.76 -23.00 6.16
CA ALA A 59 -24.36 -23.21 5.86
C ALA A 59 -23.68 -23.95 7.01
N VAL A 60 -22.94 -25.01 6.67
CA VAL A 60 -22.10 -25.76 7.62
C VAL A 60 -20.68 -25.84 7.13
N ARG A 61 -19.73 -25.95 8.07
CA ARG A 61 -18.32 -26.07 7.74
C ARG A 61 -18.07 -27.35 6.93
N ALA A 62 -17.45 -27.19 5.77
CA ALA A 62 -17.05 -28.32 4.96
C ALA A 62 -15.81 -29.01 5.59
N PRO A 63 -15.72 -30.34 5.51
CA PRO A 63 -14.59 -31.10 6.07
C PRO A 63 -13.32 -30.98 5.23
N VAL A 64 -13.44 -30.59 3.95
CA VAL A 64 -12.33 -30.45 3.00
C VAL A 64 -12.46 -29.15 2.20
N PRO A 65 -11.35 -28.60 1.69
CA PRO A 65 -11.37 -27.48 0.73
C PRO A 65 -12.22 -27.80 -0.49
N HIS A 66 -12.89 -26.79 -1.04
CA HIS A 66 -13.66 -26.95 -2.28
C HIS A 66 -12.78 -26.68 -3.50
N THR A 67 -12.98 -27.47 -4.55
CA THR A 67 -12.40 -27.20 -5.87
C THR A 67 -13.38 -26.35 -6.67
N HIS A 68 -12.93 -25.18 -7.13
CA HIS A 68 -13.69 -24.33 -8.02
C HIS A 68 -13.91 -25.03 -9.37
N PRO A 69 -15.04 -24.80 -10.08
CA PRO A 69 -15.28 -25.33 -11.42
C PRO A 69 -14.18 -25.05 -12.48
N HIS A 70 -13.32 -24.07 -12.23
CA HIS A 70 -12.17 -23.72 -13.07
C HIS A 70 -10.86 -24.40 -12.64
N GLY A 71 -10.91 -25.37 -11.72
CA GLY A 71 -9.80 -26.27 -11.40
C GLY A 71 -8.86 -25.82 -10.28
N TYR A 72 -9.12 -24.68 -9.62
CA TYR A 72 -8.32 -24.23 -8.46
C TYR A 72 -8.97 -24.58 -7.13
N VAL A 73 -8.16 -24.85 -6.11
CA VAL A 73 -8.60 -25.18 -4.75
C VAL A 73 -8.77 -23.90 -3.93
N LEU A 74 -9.87 -23.79 -3.19
CA LEU A 74 -10.14 -22.66 -2.30
C LEU A 74 -9.89 -23.07 -0.85
N GLU A 75 -8.92 -22.41 -0.23
CA GLU A 75 -8.55 -22.62 1.16
C GLU A 75 -8.85 -21.35 1.99
N VAL A 76 -8.85 -21.50 3.30
CA VAL A 76 -8.93 -20.34 4.19
C VAL A 76 -7.69 -19.47 3.99
N GLY A 77 -7.90 -18.17 3.80
CA GLY A 77 -6.85 -17.19 3.51
C GLY A 77 -6.62 -16.93 2.03
N THR A 78 -7.20 -17.73 1.11
CA THR A 78 -7.13 -17.47 -0.32
C THR A 78 -7.78 -16.14 -0.65
N LEU A 79 -7.07 -15.28 -1.38
CA LEU A 79 -7.57 -14.01 -1.89
C LEU A 79 -8.26 -14.26 -3.23
N VAL A 80 -9.45 -13.69 -3.42
CA VAL A 80 -10.31 -13.96 -4.57
C VAL A 80 -10.99 -12.70 -5.05
N ARG A 81 -11.29 -12.67 -6.35
CA ARG A 81 -12.24 -11.72 -6.92
C ARG A 81 -13.61 -12.36 -7.03
N VAL A 82 -14.60 -11.73 -6.42
CA VAL A 82 -15.98 -12.20 -6.36
C VAL A 82 -16.84 -11.41 -7.32
N ARG A 83 -17.68 -12.11 -8.09
CA ARG A 83 -18.79 -11.55 -8.85
C ARG A 83 -19.92 -11.23 -7.88
N GLY A 84 -20.11 -9.95 -7.61
CA GLY A 84 -21.32 -9.44 -6.97
C GLY A 84 -22.39 -9.09 -8.02
N ALA A 85 -23.62 -8.89 -7.57
CA ALA A 85 -24.32 -7.71 -8.07
C ALA A 85 -23.84 -6.58 -7.17
N ARG A 86 -23.61 -5.38 -7.73
CA ARG A 86 -23.15 -4.14 -7.07
C ARG A 86 -23.10 -4.30 -5.54
N HIS A 87 -21.91 -4.32 -4.93
CA HIS A 87 -21.75 -4.44 -3.47
C HIS A 87 -22.84 -3.61 -2.83
N SER A 88 -23.72 -4.23 -2.03
CA SER A 88 -25.09 -3.75 -1.76
C SER A 88 -25.18 -2.35 -1.15
N ARG A 89 -24.02 -1.75 -0.89
CA ARG A 89 -23.81 -0.58 -0.06
C ARG A 89 -22.58 0.27 -0.44
N THR A 90 -21.89 -0.02 -1.55
CA THR A 90 -20.93 0.91 -2.20
C THR A 90 -21.39 1.21 -3.63
N LEU A 91 -21.17 2.44 -4.10
CA LEU A 91 -21.73 2.90 -5.37
C LEU A 91 -21.07 2.25 -6.60
N HIS A 92 -19.97 1.50 -6.46
CA HIS A 92 -19.05 1.31 -7.59
C HIS A 92 -18.82 -0.13 -8.07
N VAL A 93 -19.17 -1.19 -7.34
CA VAL A 93 -18.51 -2.47 -7.64
C VAL A 93 -19.42 -3.66 -7.91
N VAL A 94 -19.54 -4.03 -9.19
CA VAL A 94 -20.12 -5.32 -9.64
C VAL A 94 -19.22 -6.49 -9.23
N ASN A 95 -17.90 -6.31 -9.11
CA ASN A 95 -16.95 -7.36 -8.69
C ASN A 95 -15.99 -6.88 -7.60
N TYR A 96 -16.06 -7.43 -6.39
CA TYR A 96 -15.22 -6.98 -5.28
C TYR A 96 -14.13 -8.01 -4.94
N ASP A 97 -13.07 -7.54 -4.28
CA ASP A 97 -12.02 -8.42 -3.79
C ASP A 97 -12.33 -8.89 -2.38
N ALA A 98 -11.98 -10.12 -2.06
CA ALA A 98 -12.27 -10.71 -0.78
C ALA A 98 -11.25 -11.76 -0.36
N MET A 99 -11.21 -12.06 0.93
CA MET A 99 -10.46 -13.17 1.50
C MET A 99 -11.42 -14.27 1.92
N VAL A 100 -11.16 -15.52 1.51
CA VAL A 100 -11.91 -16.68 2.01
C VAL A 100 -11.62 -16.86 3.50
N THR A 101 -12.64 -16.78 4.33
CA THR A 101 -12.50 -16.96 5.79
C THR A 101 -12.97 -18.35 6.23
N GLU A 102 -13.95 -18.93 5.54
CA GLU A 102 -14.45 -20.28 5.83
C GLU A 102 -14.91 -20.98 4.55
N VAL A 103 -14.69 -22.29 4.48
CA VAL A 103 -15.21 -23.16 3.42
C VAL A 103 -16.46 -23.86 3.96
N LEU A 104 -17.57 -23.75 3.23
CA LEU A 104 -18.91 -24.08 3.71
C LEU A 104 -19.65 -24.98 2.73
N GLU A 105 -20.70 -25.66 3.19
CA GLU A 105 -21.63 -26.40 2.36
C GLU A 105 -23.06 -26.04 2.76
N SER A 106 -23.93 -25.81 1.78
CA SER A 106 -25.34 -25.62 2.05
C SER A 106 -26.03 -26.96 2.27
N ARG A 107 -26.63 -27.17 3.45
CA ARG A 107 -27.46 -28.37 3.71
C ARG A 107 -28.69 -28.44 2.79
N PHE A 108 -29.28 -27.29 2.50
CA PHE A 108 -30.50 -27.20 1.70
C PHE A 108 -30.22 -27.37 0.21
N TYR A 109 -29.24 -26.63 -0.32
CA TYR A 109 -28.93 -26.67 -1.75
C TYR A 109 -27.96 -27.79 -2.13
N ARG A 110 -27.29 -28.43 -1.16
CA ARG A 110 -26.21 -29.41 -1.37
C ARG A 110 -25.13 -28.87 -2.32
N LYS A 111 -24.77 -27.60 -2.09
CA LYS A 111 -23.82 -26.84 -2.91
C LYS A 111 -22.68 -26.32 -2.05
N ALA A 112 -21.52 -26.24 -2.69
CA ALA A 112 -20.33 -25.60 -2.13
C ALA A 112 -20.57 -24.09 -1.94
N LEU A 113 -20.29 -23.63 -0.72
CA LEU A 113 -20.36 -22.26 -0.30
C LEU A 113 -18.99 -21.83 0.23
N VAL A 114 -18.76 -20.52 0.24
CA VAL A 114 -17.63 -19.95 0.95
C VAL A 114 -18.09 -18.72 1.71
N LYS A 115 -17.54 -18.54 2.91
CA LYS A 115 -17.61 -17.27 3.61
C LYS A 115 -16.41 -16.44 3.19
N VAL A 116 -16.68 -15.21 2.79
CA VAL A 116 -15.66 -14.28 2.30
C VAL A 116 -15.73 -12.99 3.10
N ARG A 117 -14.57 -12.39 3.35
CA ARG A 117 -14.43 -11.08 3.98
C ARG A 117 -14.02 -10.06 2.96
N ALA A 118 -14.76 -8.96 2.87
CA ALA A 118 -14.50 -7.92 1.87
C ALA A 118 -13.13 -7.25 2.07
N LEU A 119 -12.49 -6.93 0.95
CA LEU A 119 -11.31 -6.08 0.86
C LEU A 119 -11.72 -4.80 0.14
N TYR A 120 -11.29 -3.66 0.68
CA TYR A 120 -11.59 -2.35 0.11
C TYR A 120 -10.35 -1.75 -0.51
N SER A 121 -10.47 -1.33 -1.75
CA SER A 121 -9.46 -0.53 -2.43
C SER A 121 -9.53 0.93 -2.01
N ARG A 122 -8.55 1.72 -2.43
CA ARG A 122 -8.58 3.18 -2.30
C ARG A 122 -9.88 3.79 -2.84
N GLU A 123 -10.35 3.33 -3.99
CA GLU A 123 -11.58 3.82 -4.64
C GLU A 123 -12.82 3.52 -3.80
N ASP A 124 -12.85 2.36 -3.13
CA ASP A 124 -13.95 1.99 -2.23
C ASP A 124 -13.98 2.85 -0.96
N LEU A 125 -12.81 3.31 -0.52
CA LEU A 125 -12.62 4.08 0.71
C LEU A 125 -12.60 5.58 0.48
N ASP A 126 -12.70 6.07 -0.77
CA ASP A 126 -12.75 7.50 -1.09
C ASP A 126 -14.13 8.09 -0.76
N THR A 127 -14.40 8.17 0.54
CA THR A 127 -15.63 8.70 1.12
C THR A 127 -15.36 10.05 1.77
N PRO A 128 -16.36 10.92 2.01
CA PRO A 128 -16.15 12.21 2.66
C PRO A 128 -15.42 12.16 4.02
N TYR A 129 -15.36 11.00 4.67
CA TYR A 129 -14.76 10.80 5.99
C TYR A 129 -13.37 10.17 5.94
N LEU A 130 -13.08 9.36 4.92
CA LEU A 130 -11.76 8.72 4.69
C LEU A 130 -11.00 9.28 3.49
N ALA A 131 -11.55 10.25 2.76
CA ALA A 131 -10.85 10.96 1.70
C ALA A 131 -9.64 11.71 2.28
N LEU A 132 -8.58 11.85 1.48
CA LEU A 132 -7.37 12.59 1.86
C LEU A 132 -7.65 14.06 2.23
N SER A 133 -8.78 14.60 1.77
CA SER A 133 -9.27 15.96 2.09
C SER A 133 -9.99 16.07 3.44
N SER A 134 -10.22 14.96 4.16
CA SER A 134 -10.94 14.94 5.44
C SER A 134 -10.04 15.31 6.65
N ARG A 135 -10.67 15.73 7.75
CA ARG A 135 -10.06 16.47 8.88
C ARG A 135 -9.06 15.70 9.77
N ASN A 136 -8.76 14.42 9.52
CA ASN A 136 -7.78 13.67 10.32
C ASN A 136 -6.55 13.22 9.50
N PRO A 137 -5.59 14.15 9.23
CA PRO A 137 -4.45 13.90 8.35
C PRO A 137 -3.46 12.84 8.85
N ASN A 138 -3.59 12.40 10.10
CA ASN A 138 -2.63 11.49 10.75
C ASN A 138 -3.06 10.02 10.75
N THR A 139 -4.21 9.65 10.21
CA THR A 139 -4.66 8.25 10.16
C THR A 139 -5.17 7.82 8.80
N ILE A 140 -5.75 8.76 8.04
CA ILE A 140 -6.29 8.52 6.70
C ILE A 140 -5.25 7.95 5.71
N PRO A 141 -3.99 8.39 5.68
CA PRO A 141 -3.02 7.83 4.73
C PRO A 141 -2.64 6.37 5.01
N LEU A 142 -3.09 5.76 6.12
CA LEU A 142 -2.88 4.34 6.42
C LEU A 142 -3.65 3.39 5.50
N VAL A 143 -4.75 3.84 4.90
CA VAL A 143 -5.71 3.01 4.14
C VAL A 143 -5.93 3.47 2.70
N GLN A 144 -5.20 4.50 2.26
CA GLN A 144 -5.40 5.18 0.98
C GLN A 144 -4.23 4.99 0.00
N GLY A 145 -3.38 3.98 0.23
CA GLY A 145 -2.32 3.62 -0.73
C GLY A 145 -2.91 3.27 -2.10
N ARG A 146 -2.28 3.73 -3.18
CA ARG A 146 -2.73 3.57 -4.57
C ARG A 146 -2.99 2.10 -4.94
N HIS A 147 -2.14 1.19 -4.46
CA HIS A 147 -2.27 -0.26 -4.71
C HIS A 147 -2.65 -1.04 -3.44
N GLN A 148 -2.97 -0.34 -2.36
CA GLN A 148 -3.38 -0.94 -1.11
C GLN A 148 -4.80 -1.49 -1.22
N VAL A 149 -5.02 -2.68 -0.68
CA VAL A 149 -6.34 -3.17 -0.32
C VAL A 149 -6.40 -3.43 1.18
N VAL A 150 -7.51 -3.08 1.81
CA VAL A 150 -7.65 -3.03 3.27
C VAL A 150 -8.73 -4.01 3.71
N LEU A 151 -8.45 -4.75 4.77
CA LEU A 151 -9.39 -5.73 5.29
C LEU A 151 -10.60 -5.04 5.93
N GLY A 152 -11.79 -5.41 5.48
CA GLY A 152 -13.06 -5.03 6.08
C GLY A 152 -13.46 -5.90 7.27
N ASP A 153 -14.50 -5.48 7.97
CA ASP A 153 -15.23 -6.29 8.96
C ASP A 153 -16.46 -7.02 8.38
N TYR A 154 -16.84 -6.71 7.14
CA TYR A 154 -17.99 -7.30 6.47
C TYR A 154 -17.70 -8.70 5.92
N ASP A 155 -18.46 -9.67 6.42
CA ASP A 155 -18.47 -11.06 5.95
C ASP A 155 -19.73 -11.34 5.12
N ASP A 156 -19.55 -12.01 3.99
CA ASP A 156 -20.64 -12.51 3.14
C ASP A 156 -20.52 -14.03 2.93
N ILE A 157 -21.63 -14.69 2.67
CA ILE A 157 -21.65 -16.11 2.30
C ILE A 157 -22.14 -16.22 0.86
N ILE A 158 -21.28 -16.72 -0.01
CA ILE A 158 -21.53 -16.81 -1.43
C ILE A 158 -21.40 -18.25 -1.92
N PHE A 159 -22.02 -18.49 -3.07
CA PHE A 159 -21.77 -19.69 -3.86
C PHE A 159 -20.36 -19.66 -4.46
N ILE A 160 -19.71 -20.82 -4.53
CA ILE A 160 -18.37 -20.92 -5.12
C ILE A 160 -18.35 -20.44 -6.58
N GLU A 161 -19.45 -20.64 -7.32
CA GLU A 161 -19.60 -20.23 -8.71
C GLU A 161 -19.57 -18.69 -8.91
N ASN A 162 -19.72 -17.92 -7.83
CA ASN A 162 -19.57 -16.46 -7.89
C ASN A 162 -18.11 -16.02 -7.80
N ILE A 163 -17.15 -16.92 -7.59
CA ILE A 163 -15.74 -16.55 -7.62
C ILE A 163 -15.26 -16.49 -9.07
N ILE A 164 -14.72 -15.34 -9.47
CA ILE A 164 -14.21 -15.12 -10.82
C ILE A 164 -12.83 -15.77 -10.96
N ALA A 165 -11.91 -15.41 -10.06
CA ALA A 165 -10.53 -15.88 -10.08
C ALA A 165 -9.85 -15.67 -8.72
N PRO A 166 -8.82 -16.47 -8.39
CA PRO A 166 -7.90 -16.16 -7.30
C PRO A 166 -7.09 -14.90 -7.61
N LEU A 167 -6.78 -14.12 -6.58
CA LEU A 167 -5.88 -12.96 -6.63
C LEU A 167 -4.48 -13.42 -6.22
N THR A 168 -3.65 -13.73 -7.21
CA THR A 168 -2.29 -14.26 -6.98
C THR A 168 -1.23 -13.17 -6.81
N ASP A 169 -1.53 -11.92 -7.15
CA ASP A 169 -0.60 -10.79 -7.12
C ASP A 169 -0.99 -9.76 -6.03
N VAL A 170 -1.21 -10.27 -4.82
CA VAL A 170 -1.51 -9.45 -3.64
C VAL A 170 -0.58 -9.86 -2.50
N ALA A 171 0.38 -9.00 -2.19
CA ALA A 171 1.34 -9.26 -1.13
C ALA A 171 0.81 -8.88 0.25
N ARG A 172 1.13 -9.69 1.24
CA ARG A 172 0.86 -9.38 2.65
C ARG A 172 2.08 -8.69 3.25
N VAL A 173 1.85 -7.55 3.88
CA VAL A 173 2.88 -6.68 4.42
C VAL A 173 2.71 -6.55 5.93
N THR A 174 3.76 -6.89 6.67
CA THR A 174 3.87 -6.62 8.10
C THR A 174 4.99 -5.61 8.36
N LEU A 175 4.72 -4.64 9.23
CA LEU A 175 5.67 -3.54 9.49
C LEU A 175 6.64 -3.82 10.66
N ASP A 176 6.40 -4.89 11.39
CA ASP A 176 7.16 -5.33 12.58
C ASP A 176 8.49 -6.02 12.23
N GLY A 177 8.59 -6.64 11.06
CA GLY A 177 9.79 -7.31 10.57
C GLY A 177 10.87 -6.36 10.03
N THR A 178 11.96 -6.92 9.51
CA THR A 178 13.02 -6.20 8.75
C THR A 178 12.97 -6.52 7.25
N THR A 179 11.79 -6.88 6.76
CA THR A 179 11.57 -7.30 5.37
C THR A 179 10.22 -6.78 4.90
N LEU A 180 10.24 -6.02 3.82
CA LEU A 180 9.06 -5.84 2.98
C LEU A 180 9.26 -6.67 1.71
N PRO A 181 8.21 -7.30 1.16
CA PRO A 181 8.32 -7.98 -0.12
C PRO A 181 8.68 -6.98 -1.22
N ILE A 182 9.43 -7.45 -2.22
CA ILE A 182 9.66 -6.71 -3.45
C ILE A 182 8.43 -6.92 -4.33
N LEU A 183 7.80 -5.83 -4.72
CA LEU A 183 6.53 -5.83 -5.43
C LEU A 183 6.71 -5.25 -6.83
N THR A 184 6.01 -5.84 -7.78
CA THR A 184 5.86 -5.24 -9.11
C THR A 184 5.05 -3.96 -9.01
N HIS A 185 5.24 -3.01 -9.93
CA HIS A 185 4.51 -1.73 -9.91
C HIS A 185 2.98 -1.85 -9.91
N ASN A 186 2.43 -2.97 -10.36
CA ASN A 186 0.98 -3.20 -10.40
C ASN A 186 0.50 -4.12 -9.27
N ALA A 187 1.42 -4.74 -8.53
CA ALA A 187 1.08 -5.65 -7.45
C ALA A 187 0.29 -4.91 -6.39
N ARG A 188 -0.74 -5.57 -5.89
CA ARG A 188 -1.51 -5.05 -4.77
C ARG A 188 -0.90 -5.50 -3.47
N TRP A 189 -1.26 -4.83 -2.39
CA TRP A 189 -0.74 -5.18 -1.08
C TRP A 189 -1.75 -4.96 0.04
N ILE A 190 -1.62 -5.76 1.08
CA ILE A 190 -2.46 -5.73 2.28
C ILE A 190 -1.57 -5.49 3.49
N ARG A 191 -1.98 -4.56 4.35
CA ARG A 191 -1.43 -4.42 5.71
C ARG A 191 -2.31 -5.15 6.69
N GLU A 192 -1.75 -6.14 7.36
CA GLU A 192 -2.52 -6.96 8.32
C GLU A 192 -2.83 -6.23 9.62
N ASP A 193 -2.09 -5.16 9.91
CA ASP A 193 -2.25 -4.33 11.11
C ASP A 193 -3.31 -3.23 10.95
N VAL A 194 -3.92 -3.08 9.77
CA VAL A 194 -4.93 -2.06 9.50
C VAL A 194 -6.20 -2.70 8.95
N CYS A 195 -7.32 -2.39 9.58
CA CYS A 195 -8.64 -2.79 9.09
C CYS A 195 -9.63 -1.62 9.17
N VAL A 196 -10.66 -1.71 8.34
CA VAL A 196 -11.77 -0.75 8.34
C VAL A 196 -13.04 -1.45 8.79
N ALA A 197 -13.80 -0.77 9.64
CA ALA A 197 -15.15 -1.15 10.02
C ALA A 197 -16.18 -0.35 9.24
N GLN A 198 -17.30 -1.01 8.94
CA GLN A 198 -18.48 -0.35 8.42
C GLN A 198 -19.25 0.34 9.55
N GLY A 199 -19.50 1.63 9.39
CA GLY A 199 -20.40 2.44 10.19
C GLY A 199 -21.82 2.50 9.61
N PRO A 200 -22.71 3.30 10.23
CA PRO A 200 -24.09 3.43 9.78
C PRO A 200 -24.17 4.03 8.37
N LYS A 201 -25.21 3.65 7.61
CA LYS A 201 -25.50 4.21 6.29
C LYS A 201 -26.04 5.64 6.46
N VAL A 202 -25.43 6.61 5.78
CA VAL A 202 -25.87 8.01 5.77
C VAL A 202 -26.01 8.45 4.32
N GLN A 203 -27.19 8.93 3.93
CA GLN A 203 -27.48 9.45 2.57
C GLN A 203 -27.06 8.46 1.47
N GLY A 204 -27.50 7.20 1.56
CA GLY A 204 -27.21 6.19 0.53
C GLY A 204 -25.82 5.54 0.62
N SER A 205 -24.88 6.09 1.41
CA SER A 205 -23.49 5.62 1.49
C SER A 205 -23.15 5.01 2.85
N ILE A 206 -22.37 3.91 2.89
CA ILE A 206 -21.77 3.44 4.15
C ILE A 206 -20.65 4.38 4.56
N LEU A 207 -20.64 4.73 5.85
CA LEU A 207 -19.47 5.33 6.48
C LEU A 207 -18.42 4.26 6.79
N PHE A 208 -17.17 4.50 6.45
CA PHE A 208 -16.07 3.62 6.87
C PHE A 208 -15.25 4.31 7.97
N ALA A 209 -14.82 3.54 8.96
CA ALA A 209 -13.93 3.99 10.01
C ALA A 209 -12.74 3.03 10.15
N ILE A 210 -11.59 3.53 10.60
CA ILE A 210 -10.45 2.67 10.91
C ILE A 210 -10.74 1.96 12.23
N ASP A 211 -10.77 0.63 12.20
CA ASP A 211 -11.04 -0.23 13.36
C ASP A 211 -9.76 -0.56 14.13
N LYS A 212 -8.71 -0.97 13.42
CA LYS A 212 -7.36 -1.14 14.00
C LYS A 212 -6.41 -0.10 13.43
N GLN A 213 -5.88 0.73 14.32
CA GLN A 213 -4.87 1.72 14.02
C GLN A 213 -3.52 1.01 13.96
N GLY A 214 -2.90 0.99 12.78
CA GLY A 214 -1.69 0.22 12.50
C GLY A 214 -0.55 0.37 13.51
N LEU A 215 0.42 -0.53 13.42
CA LEU A 215 1.56 -0.59 14.32
C LEU A 215 2.40 0.69 14.24
N ALA A 216 2.80 1.20 15.40
CA ALA A 216 3.77 2.28 15.49
C ALA A 216 5.10 1.79 14.92
N CYS A 217 5.55 2.40 13.83
CA CYS A 217 6.78 2.04 13.15
C CYS A 217 7.94 2.96 13.58
N CYS A 218 7.71 4.28 13.59
CA CYS A 218 8.75 5.24 13.97
C CYS A 218 8.92 5.29 15.50
N SER A 219 10.15 5.05 15.95
CA SER A 219 10.53 5.04 17.36
C SER A 219 10.98 6.40 17.93
N SER A 220 10.85 7.49 17.17
CA SER A 220 11.17 8.84 17.67
C SER A 220 10.05 9.37 18.55
N ASP A 221 10.41 9.87 19.73
CA ASP A 221 9.46 10.51 20.65
C ASP A 221 8.91 11.84 20.11
N ARG A 222 9.62 12.45 19.15
CA ARG A 222 9.23 13.70 18.48
C ARG A 222 8.55 13.46 17.13
N CYS A 223 7.98 12.28 16.92
CA CYS A 223 7.38 11.93 15.63
C CYS A 223 6.05 12.65 15.39
N VAL A 224 6.05 13.59 14.44
CA VAL A 224 4.85 14.31 14.03
C VAL A 224 3.86 13.45 13.21
N SER A 225 4.27 12.27 12.71
CA SER A 225 3.36 11.31 12.03
C SER A 225 2.50 10.48 13.00
N GLY A 226 2.49 10.77 14.30
CA GLY A 226 1.88 9.87 15.29
C GLY A 226 2.56 8.49 15.34
N ARG A 227 3.84 8.40 14.93
CA ARG A 227 4.65 7.16 14.81
C ARG A 227 4.21 6.16 13.72
N LEU A 228 3.17 6.49 12.96
CA LEU A 228 2.65 5.68 11.86
C LEU A 228 3.50 5.82 10.59
N TYR A 229 3.58 4.76 9.78
CA TYR A 229 4.30 4.73 8.51
C TYR A 229 3.35 4.62 7.32
N TYR A 230 3.56 5.49 6.32
CA TYR A 230 2.87 5.50 5.02
C TYR A 230 3.85 5.12 3.92
N PRO A 231 3.79 3.87 3.43
CA PRO A 231 4.81 3.39 2.50
C PRO A 231 4.99 4.17 1.21
N GLU A 232 3.91 4.77 0.70
CA GLU A 232 3.92 5.46 -0.59
C GLU A 232 4.37 6.93 -0.51
N GLU A 233 4.46 7.49 0.70
CA GLU A 233 4.76 8.93 0.90
C GLU A 233 5.94 9.18 1.83
N GLN A 234 6.33 8.18 2.61
CA GLN A 234 7.31 8.33 3.66
C GLN A 234 8.50 7.41 3.45
N GLN A 235 9.63 7.88 3.96
CA GLN A 235 10.87 7.12 4.02
C GLN A 235 11.24 6.89 5.47
N LEU A 236 11.65 5.67 5.79
CA LEU A 236 12.19 5.32 7.10
C LEU A 236 13.64 4.87 6.97
N ARG A 237 14.48 5.20 7.95
CA ARG A 237 15.80 4.58 8.12
C ARG A 237 15.82 3.66 9.32
N TYR A 238 16.63 2.61 9.22
CA TYR A 238 16.82 1.64 10.30
C TYR A 238 18.13 1.84 11.03
N CYS A 239 18.07 1.95 12.35
CA CYS A 239 19.27 1.96 13.19
C CYS A 239 19.60 0.51 13.58
N THR A 240 20.70 -0.02 13.04
CA THR A 240 21.19 -1.38 13.35
C THR A 240 21.64 -1.55 14.80
N HIS A 241 21.97 -0.45 15.49
CA HIS A 241 22.38 -0.48 16.90
C HIS A 241 21.20 -0.39 17.88
N CYS A 242 20.09 0.25 17.49
CA CYS A 242 18.88 0.39 18.31
C CYS A 242 17.75 -0.58 17.91
N PRO A 243 18.05 -1.57 17.06
CA PRO A 243 17.12 -2.23 16.12
C PRO A 243 15.76 -1.54 15.91
N ARG A 244 15.74 -0.30 15.42
CA ARG A 244 14.51 0.53 15.33
C ARG A 244 14.43 1.37 14.06
N TRP A 245 13.19 1.63 13.64
CA TRP A 245 12.83 2.46 12.50
C TRP A 245 12.57 3.91 12.90
N TYR A 246 12.94 4.84 12.02
CA TYR A 246 12.75 6.28 12.20
C TYR A 246 12.41 6.95 10.88
N HIS A 247 11.42 7.85 10.86
CA HIS A 247 11.21 8.70 9.68
C HIS A 247 12.39 9.60 9.45
N ILE A 248 12.72 9.85 8.17
CA ILE A 248 13.75 10.83 7.79
C ILE A 248 13.52 12.17 8.46
N ARG A 249 12.27 12.68 8.44
CA ARG A 249 11.88 13.95 9.09
C ARG A 249 12.03 13.98 10.62
N CYS A 250 12.15 12.82 11.25
CA CYS A 250 12.31 12.71 12.71
C CYS A 250 13.78 12.66 13.13
N MET A 251 14.70 12.74 12.18
CA MET A 251 16.14 12.66 12.40
C MET A 251 16.82 13.92 11.89
N ARG A 252 17.98 14.22 12.48
CA ARG A 252 18.84 15.30 12.00
C ARG A 252 19.80 14.74 10.95
N GLN A 253 19.85 15.35 9.77
CA GLN A 253 20.89 15.05 8.79
C GLN A 253 22.23 15.58 9.31
N VAL A 254 23.26 14.73 9.28
CA VAL A 254 24.62 15.07 9.73
C VAL A 254 25.62 15.21 8.60
N GLY A 255 25.25 14.76 7.40
CA GLY A 255 26.09 14.87 6.21
C GLY A 255 25.64 13.93 5.12
N THR A 256 26.60 13.56 4.27
CA THR A 256 26.46 12.54 3.23
C THR A 256 27.59 11.53 3.34
N VAL A 257 27.49 10.38 2.68
CA VAL A 257 28.57 9.38 2.67
C VAL A 257 29.90 10.02 2.23
N ALA A 258 29.87 10.85 1.19
CA ALA A 258 31.06 11.55 0.70
C ALA A 258 31.60 12.58 1.71
N SER A 259 30.74 13.40 2.33
CA SER A 259 31.18 14.44 3.27
C SER A 259 31.77 13.84 4.55
N ILE A 260 31.22 12.72 5.01
CA ILE A 260 31.72 11.97 6.18
C ILE A 260 33.07 11.34 5.84
N ARG A 261 33.21 10.68 4.68
CA ARG A 261 34.52 10.13 4.26
C ARG A 261 35.63 11.18 4.14
N ALA A 262 35.28 12.41 3.78
CA ALA A 262 36.23 13.51 3.60
C ALA A 262 36.54 14.28 4.90
N ALA A 263 35.78 14.06 5.97
CA ALA A 263 35.96 14.80 7.21
C ALA A 263 37.20 14.32 7.98
N THR A 264 37.89 15.25 8.63
CA THR A 264 38.94 14.93 9.59
C THR A 264 38.30 14.65 10.95
N TYR A 265 38.52 13.44 11.46
CA TYR A 265 38.00 13.01 12.75
C TYR A 265 39.01 13.26 13.86
N ALA A 266 38.50 13.56 15.06
CA ALA A 266 39.36 13.62 16.24
C ALA A 266 39.90 12.22 16.55
N PRO A 267 41.07 12.10 17.21
CA PRO A 267 41.58 10.81 17.65
C PRO A 267 40.53 10.05 18.48
N GLY A 268 40.14 8.85 18.02
CA GLY A 268 39.14 8.01 18.68
C GLY A 268 37.68 8.22 18.23
N SER A 269 37.38 9.14 17.30
CA SER A 269 36.03 9.32 16.75
C SER A 269 35.90 8.83 15.30
N GLU A 270 35.95 7.52 15.08
CA GLU A 270 35.78 6.99 13.73
C GLU A 270 34.30 6.89 13.32
N PRO A 271 33.93 7.28 12.09
CA PRO A 271 32.61 7.03 11.55
C PRO A 271 32.39 5.51 11.38
N PRO A 272 31.14 5.04 11.23
CA PRO A 272 30.88 3.63 11.10
C PRO A 272 31.64 2.98 9.95
N SER A 273 32.14 1.77 10.20
CA SER A 273 32.93 1.01 9.23
C SER A 273 32.23 0.75 7.91
N TRP A 274 30.88 0.69 7.87
CA TRP A 274 30.15 0.53 6.62
C TRP A 274 30.20 1.79 5.75
N ILE A 275 30.33 2.98 6.34
CA ILE A 275 30.54 4.24 5.59
C ILE A 275 31.98 4.27 5.07
N MET A 276 32.96 3.85 5.87
CA MET A 276 34.37 3.89 5.49
C MET A 276 34.84 2.70 4.66
N TRP A 277 33.98 1.70 4.45
CA TRP A 277 34.36 0.47 3.76
C TRP A 277 34.86 0.77 2.33
N ARG A 278 36.02 0.22 2.00
CA ARG A 278 36.64 0.28 0.68
C ARG A 278 36.80 -1.13 0.15
N ALA A 279 36.66 -1.29 -1.17
CA ALA A 279 36.96 -2.57 -1.79
C ALA A 279 38.46 -2.89 -1.63
N PRO A 280 38.84 -4.18 -1.53
CA PRO A 280 40.24 -4.58 -1.54
C PRO A 280 40.99 -4.01 -2.76
N ALA A 281 42.26 -3.63 -2.59
CA ALA A 281 43.05 -2.92 -3.61
C ALA A 281 43.22 -3.69 -4.93
N ASN A 282 43.06 -5.01 -4.91
CA ASN A 282 43.11 -5.88 -6.08
C ASN A 282 41.77 -6.00 -6.83
N THR A 283 40.70 -5.35 -6.35
CA THR A 283 39.39 -5.37 -7.00
C THR A 283 39.41 -4.46 -8.23
N PRO A 284 38.89 -4.91 -9.40
CA PRO A 284 38.81 -4.04 -10.58
C PRO A 284 38.05 -2.73 -10.29
N PRO A 285 38.50 -1.57 -10.78
CA PRO A 285 37.94 -0.27 -10.38
C PRO A 285 36.41 -0.14 -10.53
N HIS A 286 35.84 -0.70 -11.60
CA HIS A 286 34.41 -0.68 -11.83
C HIS A 286 33.64 -1.56 -10.82
N VAL A 287 34.15 -2.76 -10.49
CA VAL A 287 33.59 -3.65 -9.46
C VAL A 287 33.73 -3.01 -8.08
N ALA A 288 34.90 -2.42 -7.80
CA ALA A 288 35.18 -1.72 -6.55
C ALA A 288 34.17 -0.59 -6.31
N ASN A 289 34.00 0.29 -7.30
CA ASN A 289 33.05 1.39 -7.23
C ASN A 289 31.61 0.90 -7.03
N TYR A 290 31.22 -0.15 -7.75
CA TYR A 290 29.88 -0.73 -7.66
C TYR A 290 29.60 -1.33 -6.28
N LEU A 291 30.52 -2.12 -5.73
CA LEU A 291 30.40 -2.70 -4.38
C LEU A 291 30.47 -1.64 -3.28
N GLU A 292 31.38 -0.68 -3.37
CA GLU A 292 31.45 0.43 -2.40
C GLU A 292 30.15 1.22 -2.40
N SER A 293 29.58 1.44 -3.59
CA SER A 293 28.27 2.03 -3.73
C SER A 293 27.21 1.23 -2.98
N LEU A 294 27.12 -0.08 -3.15
CA LEU A 294 26.07 -0.87 -2.50
C LEU A 294 26.27 -1.02 -0.98
N VAL A 295 27.50 -1.24 -0.52
CA VAL A 295 27.80 -1.40 0.93
C VAL A 295 27.46 -0.13 1.72
N THR A 296 27.66 1.03 1.10
CA THR A 296 27.39 2.35 1.70
C THR A 296 25.95 2.84 1.54
N LEU A 297 25.02 2.01 1.02
CA LEU A 297 23.60 2.36 1.00
C LEU A 297 23.04 2.34 2.43
N PRO A 298 22.38 3.40 2.91
CA PRO A 298 21.68 3.37 4.19
C PRO A 298 20.50 2.38 4.15
N ILE A 299 20.22 1.69 5.25
CA ILE A 299 19.08 0.78 5.32
C ILE A 299 17.78 1.60 5.36
N GLN A 300 16.92 1.42 4.36
CA GLN A 300 15.73 2.25 4.15
C GLN A 300 14.49 1.47 3.69
N ARG A 301 13.34 1.95 4.17
CA ARG A 301 12.01 1.71 3.60
C ARG A 301 11.54 2.91 2.80
N GLY A 302 10.85 2.65 1.70
CA GLY A 302 10.30 3.70 0.84
C GLY A 302 11.39 4.33 -0.02
N TYR A 303 11.52 3.85 -1.25
CA TYR A 303 12.36 4.49 -2.27
C TYR A 303 11.45 5.30 -3.21
N LEU A 304 10.97 6.45 -2.72
CA LEU A 304 9.97 7.28 -3.41
C LEU A 304 10.43 7.76 -4.80
N ALA A 305 11.75 7.99 -4.95
CA ALA A 305 12.38 8.36 -6.21
C ALA A 305 13.03 7.16 -6.92
N GLY A 306 12.63 5.92 -6.57
CA GLY A 306 13.24 4.67 -7.02
C GLY A 306 13.35 4.52 -8.55
N PRO A 307 13.88 3.38 -9.03
CA PRO A 307 14.00 3.17 -10.47
C PRO A 307 12.64 3.36 -11.15
N PRO A 308 12.60 3.89 -12.39
CA PRO A 308 11.35 4.07 -13.10
C PRO A 308 10.53 2.77 -13.13
N GLY A 309 9.29 2.83 -12.63
CA GLY A 309 8.42 1.67 -12.53
C GLY A 309 8.71 0.73 -11.35
N ALA A 310 9.46 1.15 -10.32
CA ALA A 310 9.46 0.43 -9.04
C ALA A 310 8.17 0.69 -8.26
N HIS A 311 7.72 -0.33 -7.55
CA HIS A 311 6.63 -0.20 -6.60
C HIS A 311 7.04 0.63 -5.37
N PRO A 312 6.17 1.49 -4.81
CA PRO A 312 6.52 2.35 -3.68
C PRO A 312 6.97 1.62 -2.40
N LEU A 313 6.47 0.38 -2.18
CA LEU A 313 6.84 -0.50 -1.05
C LEU A 313 8.20 -1.19 -1.18
N PHE A 314 8.95 -0.92 -2.25
CA PHE A 314 10.25 -1.52 -2.49
C PHE A 314 11.20 -1.36 -1.28
N SER A 315 11.81 -2.47 -0.84
CA SER A 315 12.78 -2.50 0.25
C SER A 315 13.95 -3.44 -0.05
N LEU A 316 15.14 -3.05 0.41
CA LEU A 316 16.38 -3.84 0.34
C LEU A 316 17.06 -3.96 1.71
N GLU A 317 16.27 -3.90 2.78
CA GLU A 317 16.75 -4.00 4.15
C GLU A 317 17.69 -5.20 4.37
N THR A 318 17.15 -6.39 4.15
CA THR A 318 17.85 -7.65 4.37
C THR A 318 19.04 -7.78 3.44
N PHE A 319 18.90 -7.39 2.18
CA PHE A 319 20.02 -7.35 1.23
C PHE A 319 21.16 -6.48 1.75
N THR A 320 20.86 -5.25 2.21
CA THR A 320 21.86 -4.30 2.68
C THR A 320 22.55 -4.81 3.95
N ILE A 321 21.79 -5.39 4.87
CA ILE A 321 22.31 -6.02 6.09
C ILE A 321 23.21 -7.21 5.74
N ALA A 322 22.74 -8.12 4.89
CA ALA A 322 23.46 -9.31 4.49
C ALA A 322 24.73 -8.99 3.70
N LEU A 323 24.68 -8.02 2.78
CA LEU A 323 25.85 -7.55 2.04
C LEU A 323 26.91 -7.00 2.99
N ARG A 324 26.51 -6.15 3.95
CA ARG A 324 27.43 -5.60 4.97
C ARG A 324 28.03 -6.69 5.85
N GLN A 325 27.29 -7.73 6.17
CA GLN A 325 27.80 -8.90 6.91
C GLN A 325 28.79 -9.71 6.05
N ALA A 326 28.46 -9.94 4.79
CA ALA A 326 29.29 -10.68 3.85
C ALA A 326 30.66 -10.02 3.67
N VAL A 327 30.70 -8.70 3.41
CA VAL A 327 31.97 -7.97 3.19
C VAL A 327 32.82 -7.79 4.46
N ARG A 328 32.25 -8.03 5.64
CA ARG A 328 32.98 -8.05 6.93
C ARG A 328 33.56 -9.41 7.26
N SER A 329 33.11 -10.47 6.60
CA SER A 329 33.60 -11.82 6.84
C SER A 329 35.07 -11.93 6.46
N HIS A 330 35.86 -12.60 7.30
CA HIS A 330 37.25 -12.95 6.97
C HIS A 330 37.37 -13.84 5.73
N ARG A 331 36.26 -14.47 5.30
CA ARG A 331 36.18 -15.30 4.10
C ARG A 331 35.74 -14.53 2.86
N PHE A 332 35.51 -13.22 2.97
CA PHE A 332 35.10 -12.42 1.83
C PHE A 332 36.21 -12.37 0.78
N GLN A 333 35.88 -12.78 -0.43
CA GLN A 333 36.73 -12.63 -1.61
C GLN A 333 36.06 -11.63 -2.54
N ALA A 334 36.78 -10.55 -2.87
CA ALA A 334 36.26 -9.56 -3.79
C ALA A 334 36.10 -10.17 -5.19
N PRO A 335 34.98 -9.95 -5.88
CA PRO A 335 34.78 -10.40 -7.25
C PRO A 335 35.84 -9.83 -8.19
N ALA A 336 36.39 -10.67 -9.06
CA ALA A 336 37.41 -10.30 -10.03
C ALA A 336 36.83 -9.79 -11.36
N SER A 337 35.51 -9.90 -11.55
CA SER A 337 34.83 -9.47 -12.77
C SER A 337 33.42 -8.96 -12.49
N PRO A 338 32.79 -8.21 -13.44
CA PRO A 338 31.38 -7.83 -13.33
C PRO A 338 30.45 -9.02 -13.18
N GLY A 339 30.72 -10.12 -13.91
CA GLY A 339 29.89 -11.33 -13.87
C GLY A 339 29.95 -12.02 -12.51
N GLU A 340 31.13 -12.08 -11.88
CA GLU A 340 31.26 -12.59 -10.51
C GLU A 340 30.58 -11.67 -9.49
N ALA A 341 30.66 -10.35 -9.68
CA ALA A 341 29.99 -9.39 -8.80
C ALA A 341 28.48 -9.56 -8.88
N GLU A 342 27.93 -9.67 -10.09
CA GLU A 342 26.51 -9.92 -10.32
C GLU A 342 26.05 -11.23 -9.68
N LEU A 343 26.79 -12.32 -9.90
CA LEU A 343 26.49 -13.62 -9.30
C LEU A 343 26.51 -13.56 -7.76
N MET A 344 27.50 -12.88 -7.17
CA MET A 344 27.57 -12.66 -5.73
C MET A 344 26.32 -11.92 -5.23
N LEU A 345 25.93 -10.82 -5.87
CA LEU A 345 24.78 -10.03 -5.44
C LEU A 345 23.47 -10.79 -5.61
N GLN A 346 23.31 -11.53 -6.70
CA GLN A 346 22.14 -12.40 -6.89
C GLN A 346 22.08 -13.51 -5.83
N ASN A 347 23.21 -14.06 -5.42
CA ASN A 347 23.24 -15.03 -4.33
C ASN A 347 22.81 -14.40 -2.99
N VAL A 348 23.29 -13.18 -2.70
CA VAL A 348 22.85 -12.41 -1.52
C VAL A 348 21.36 -12.07 -1.63
N LEU A 349 20.84 -11.76 -2.83
CA LEU A 349 19.41 -11.52 -3.03
C LEU A 349 18.58 -12.79 -2.80
N LYS A 350 18.86 -13.87 -3.52
CA LYS A 350 18.10 -15.13 -3.47
C LYS A 350 18.00 -15.73 -2.07
N SER A 351 19.05 -15.59 -1.27
CA SER A 351 19.04 -16.07 0.12
C SER A 351 18.19 -15.20 1.06
N ASN A 352 17.76 -14.01 0.60
CA ASN A 352 17.11 -12.99 1.42
C ASN A 352 15.77 -12.48 0.82
N LEU A 353 15.33 -13.00 -0.32
CA LEU A 353 13.99 -12.78 -0.86
C LEU A 353 12.98 -13.62 -0.06
N LEU A 354 11.89 -12.99 0.37
CA LEU A 354 10.77 -13.70 1.02
C LEU A 354 10.09 -14.69 0.06
N GLU A 355 10.04 -14.35 -1.23
CA GLU A 355 9.49 -15.19 -2.30
C GLU A 355 10.46 -15.25 -3.47
N ASN A 356 10.95 -16.45 -3.77
CA ASN A 356 11.88 -16.71 -4.85
C ASN A 356 11.13 -16.96 -6.17
N HIS A 357 10.56 -15.91 -6.76
CA HIS A 357 10.03 -15.95 -8.13
C HIS A 357 10.84 -15.05 -9.07
N GLU A 358 11.01 -15.47 -10.33
CA GLU A 358 11.87 -14.79 -11.32
C GLU A 358 11.54 -13.29 -11.51
N PRO A 359 10.26 -12.86 -11.59
CA PRO A 359 9.94 -11.44 -11.71
C PRO A 359 10.48 -10.57 -10.58
N SER A 360 10.35 -11.03 -9.32
CA SER A 360 10.84 -10.31 -8.14
C SER A 360 12.35 -10.21 -8.15
N LEU A 361 13.05 -11.27 -8.54
CA LEU A 361 14.51 -11.24 -8.66
C LEU A 361 14.96 -10.24 -9.73
N ARG A 362 14.28 -10.19 -10.88
CA ARG A 362 14.59 -9.24 -11.96
C ARG A 362 14.42 -7.79 -11.50
N GLU A 363 13.31 -7.49 -10.84
CA GLU A 363 13.03 -6.15 -10.31
C GLU A 363 14.00 -5.76 -9.19
N ALA A 364 14.31 -6.69 -8.27
CA ALA A 364 15.29 -6.49 -7.22
C ALA A 364 16.68 -6.15 -7.78
N THR A 365 17.10 -6.90 -8.81
CA THR A 365 18.38 -6.71 -9.49
C THR A 365 18.45 -5.35 -10.18
N ALA A 366 17.41 -4.99 -10.95
CA ALA A 366 17.31 -3.69 -11.60
C ALA A 366 17.39 -2.53 -10.58
N ALA A 367 16.73 -2.68 -9.44
CA ALA A 367 16.75 -1.67 -8.39
C ALA A 367 18.11 -1.58 -7.69
N ILE A 368 18.83 -2.69 -7.49
CA ILE A 368 20.21 -2.66 -6.97
C ILE A 368 21.14 -1.94 -7.94
N HIS A 369 21.06 -2.22 -9.24
CA HIS A 369 21.82 -1.45 -10.22
C HIS A 369 21.50 0.02 -10.13
N TRP A 370 20.23 0.41 -10.10
CA TRP A 370 19.85 1.82 -9.97
C TRP A 370 20.42 2.47 -8.70
N LEU A 371 20.31 1.81 -7.55
CA LEU A 371 20.83 2.32 -6.28
C LEU A 371 22.36 2.44 -6.27
N ALA A 372 23.06 1.54 -6.94
CA ALA A 372 24.52 1.61 -7.05
C ALA A 372 25.00 2.86 -7.79
N HIS A 373 24.16 3.43 -8.66
CA HIS A 373 24.45 4.66 -9.41
C HIS A 373 24.12 5.94 -8.65
N ILE A 374 23.42 5.87 -7.51
CA ILE A 374 23.18 7.07 -6.68
C ILE A 374 24.54 7.57 -6.18
N PRO A 375 24.96 8.81 -6.48
CA PRO A 375 26.24 9.34 -6.05
C PRO A 375 26.40 9.38 -4.52
N MET A 376 27.60 9.12 -4.00
CA MET A 376 27.84 9.11 -2.53
C MET A 376 27.62 10.49 -1.87
N ASN A 377 27.72 11.58 -2.63
CA ASN A 377 27.42 12.94 -2.17
C ASN A 377 25.92 13.23 -2.10
N GLU A 378 25.05 12.37 -2.61
CA GLU A 378 23.59 12.49 -2.51
C GLU A 378 23.00 11.57 -1.43
N ARG A 379 23.82 10.65 -0.89
CA ARG A 379 23.41 9.70 0.13
C ARG A 379 23.47 10.34 1.52
N ALA A 380 22.37 10.96 1.91
CA ALA A 380 22.23 11.59 3.21
C ALA A 380 22.37 10.58 4.37
N ILE A 381 23.14 11.00 5.38
CA ILE A 381 23.35 10.26 6.63
C ILE A 381 22.70 11.01 7.78
N TYR A 382 22.04 10.27 8.65
CA TYR A 382 21.23 10.83 9.73
C TYR A 382 21.71 10.40 11.10
N GLN A 383 21.53 11.26 12.09
CA GLN A 383 21.76 10.94 13.49
C GLN A 383 20.57 10.17 14.07
N CYS A 384 20.84 9.12 14.83
CA CYS A 384 19.80 8.37 15.53
C CYS A 384 19.16 9.24 16.62
N PRO A 385 17.81 9.35 16.67
CA PRO A 385 17.13 10.16 17.68
C PRO A 385 17.30 9.66 19.12
N ARG A 386 17.76 8.41 19.31
CA ARG A 386 17.96 7.81 20.64
C ARG A 386 19.36 7.94 21.20
N ARG A 387 20.37 7.98 20.33
CA ARG A 387 21.78 7.99 20.73
C ARG A 387 22.59 8.77 19.70
N ASP A 388 23.23 9.84 20.17
CA ASP A 388 23.91 10.79 19.29
C ASP A 388 25.11 10.23 18.53
N HIS A 389 25.71 9.14 19.02
CA HIS A 389 26.84 8.45 18.39
C HIS A 389 26.41 7.38 17.36
N HIS A 390 25.12 7.07 17.25
CA HIS A 390 24.63 6.19 16.19
C HIS A 390 24.28 7.01 14.95
N VAL A 391 24.69 6.53 13.78
CA VAL A 391 24.28 7.12 12.50
C VAL A 391 23.61 6.08 11.60
N LEU A 392 22.72 6.56 10.75
CA LEU A 392 21.85 5.77 9.88
C LEU A 392 22.10 6.10 8.41
#